data_AF-A0A5N6U386-F1
#
_entry.id   AF-A0A5N6U386-F1
#
_cell.length_a   1.000
_cell.length_b   1.000
_cell.length_c   1.000
_cell.angle_alpha   90.00
_cell.angle_beta   90.00
_cell.angle_gamma   90.00
#
_symmetry.space_group_name_H-M   'P 1'
#
loop_
_entity.id
_entity.type
_entity.pdbx_description
1 polymer ?
#
loop_
_entity_poly.entity_id
_entity_poly.type
_entity_poly.pdbx_seq_one_letter_code
_entity_poly.pdbx_strand_id
1 'polypeptide(L)'
;MVRTRKSSNLGADIRGDTSAPAMSTMNEVSPVETEAPKWDQSPEKTSKSQSKRRKSRSALRRFMSTCLKHTWLLPLLMLVVLLALYAINPTTSNPMHSAIFLSYPQPPKTPGGPVMYGKGPKDITFVSFYTIVLSFTREFIMQRFIRPMAVYLGIRGKGKTARFMEQVYTAIYFAIFGPFGLYVMYRSDVWYFNTTAMFEGFPHREHEGLFKAYYLLQASYWAQQAIVLMLQLEKPRKDFRELVGHHIITLALIGLSYRFHFTYMGLAVYITHDVSDFFLATSKTLNYLDHFITAPYFGMFVGMWIYCRHYLNLKILWAVLTEFRTVGPYELNWETQQYKCWISQIITFALLASLQAVNLFWLFLILRILKNYIFNSVRKDERSEDEDTEEEEPEQSSQAARATGAEVPKITARAPGKDNQAPQVLVNGQPLPEKSGRR
;
A
#
# COMPACT_ATOMS: atom_id res chain seq x y z
N MET A 1 -4.49 -6.04 33.69
CA MET A 1 -3.60 -7.22 33.61
C MET A 1 -2.97 -7.26 32.22
N VAL A 2 -1.72 -6.85 32.11
CA VAL A 2 -0.96 -6.88 30.84
C VAL A 2 -0.32 -8.26 30.75
N ARG A 3 -0.85 -9.10 29.85
CA ARG A 3 -0.28 -10.43 29.57
C ARG A 3 1.00 -10.23 28.77
N THR A 4 2.15 -10.60 29.34
CA THR A 4 3.43 -10.68 28.64
C THR A 4 3.27 -11.64 27.45
N ARG A 5 3.55 -11.12 26.25
CA ARG A 5 3.35 -11.83 24.98
C ARG A 5 4.56 -12.73 24.73
N LYS A 6 4.32 -14.03 24.51
CA LYS A 6 5.32 -14.87 23.84
C LYS A 6 5.39 -14.40 22.38
N SER A 7 6.56 -13.94 21.95
CA SER A 7 6.81 -13.48 20.57
C SER A 7 6.48 -14.59 19.58
N SER A 8 5.92 -14.24 18.42
CA SER A 8 5.83 -15.20 17.34
C SER A 8 7.23 -15.47 16.78
N ASN A 9 7.51 -16.71 16.36
CA ASN A 9 8.80 -17.10 15.75
C ASN A 9 9.07 -16.40 14.40
N LEU A 10 8.23 -15.44 14.00
CA LEU A 10 8.34 -14.63 12.80
C LEU A 10 9.02 -13.27 13.06
N GLY A 11 9.71 -13.09 14.19
CA GLY A 11 10.41 -11.87 14.61
C GLY A 11 11.43 -11.25 13.63
N ALA A 12 11.60 -11.82 12.43
CA ALA A 12 12.24 -11.17 11.31
C ALA A 12 11.20 -10.43 10.45
N ASP A 13 11.27 -9.10 10.47
CA ASP A 13 10.51 -8.23 9.57
C ASP A 13 10.60 -8.74 8.13
N ILE A 14 9.45 -8.85 7.45
CA ILE A 14 9.34 -9.31 6.07
C ILE A 14 10.05 -8.26 5.20
N ARG A 15 11.37 -8.47 5.02
CA ARG A 15 12.36 -7.44 4.64
C ARG A 15 11.90 -6.52 3.52
N GLY A 16 11.74 -5.25 3.87
CA GLY A 16 11.61 -4.10 2.96
C GLY A 16 12.27 -2.82 3.48
N ASP A 17 13.06 -2.89 4.56
CA ASP A 17 13.36 -1.70 5.37
C ASP A 17 14.79 -1.14 5.22
N THR A 18 14.85 0.16 4.94
CA THR A 18 15.86 1.14 5.39
C THR A 18 15.26 1.94 6.56
N SER A 19 16.01 2.71 7.35
CA SER A 19 15.54 3.33 8.62
C SER A 19 14.76 4.67 8.49
N ALA A 20 14.45 5.18 7.30
CA ALA A 20 13.87 6.53 7.16
C ALA A 20 12.34 6.63 7.48
N PRO A 21 11.83 7.70 8.10
CA PRO A 21 10.40 7.86 8.41
C PRO A 21 9.54 8.21 7.16
N ALA A 22 8.28 7.74 7.11
CA ALA A 22 7.29 8.11 6.08
C ALA A 22 6.66 9.49 6.36
N MET A 23 6.19 10.23 5.36
CA MET A 23 5.61 11.58 5.54
C MET A 23 4.46 11.63 6.56
N SER A 24 3.63 10.58 6.63
CA SER A 24 2.56 10.44 7.63
C SER A 24 3.05 10.34 9.08
N THR A 25 4.35 10.15 9.29
CA THR A 25 5.00 9.93 10.58
C THR A 25 6.10 10.96 10.91
N MET A 26 6.31 11.95 10.03
CA MET A 26 7.39 12.94 10.18
C MET A 26 7.21 13.93 11.34
N ASN A 27 5.98 14.14 11.85
CA ASN A 27 5.68 15.25 12.76
C ASN A 27 4.93 14.87 14.05
N GLU A 28 5.38 13.84 14.77
CA GLU A 28 4.93 13.63 16.15
C GLU A 28 6.13 13.49 17.11
N VAL A 29 6.46 14.58 17.79
CA VAL A 29 7.20 14.58 19.05
C VAL A 29 6.16 14.27 20.14
N SER A 30 6.32 13.16 20.85
CA SER A 30 5.61 12.95 22.12
C SER A 30 6.11 13.96 23.14
N PRO A 31 5.26 14.52 24.01
CA PRO A 31 5.70 15.48 25.01
C PRO A 31 6.48 14.73 26.10
N VAL A 32 7.80 14.85 26.07
CA VAL A 32 8.63 14.67 27.25
C VAL A 32 8.96 16.08 27.70
N GLU A 33 8.35 16.50 28.80
CA GLU A 33 8.69 17.77 29.46
C GLU A 33 10.17 17.74 29.84
N THR A 34 10.93 18.70 29.33
CA THR A 34 12.25 19.04 29.87
C THR A 34 12.14 20.50 30.25
N GLU A 35 12.18 20.77 31.56
CA GLU A 35 12.20 22.12 32.11
C GLU A 35 13.38 22.90 31.51
N ALA A 36 13.09 24.12 31.02
CA ALA A 36 14.10 25.07 30.57
C ALA A 36 14.20 26.22 31.60
N PRO A 37 15.42 26.72 31.89
CA PRO A 37 15.61 27.72 32.93
C PRO A 37 15.16 29.12 32.48
N LYS A 38 14.46 29.81 33.38
CA LYS A 38 14.00 31.20 33.23
C LYS A 38 15.18 32.18 33.22
N TRP A 39 15.16 33.11 32.26
CA TRP A 39 15.90 34.37 32.34
C TRP A 39 14.95 35.52 32.00
N ASP A 40 14.67 36.34 33.03
CA ASP A 40 14.03 37.64 32.90
C ASP A 40 15.06 38.69 32.48
N GLN A 41 14.69 39.56 31.53
CA GLN A 41 14.76 41.03 31.63
C GLN A 41 14.45 41.70 30.28
N SER A 42 13.52 42.66 30.30
CA SER A 42 13.27 43.72 29.29
C SER A 42 14.03 44.99 29.74
N PRO A 43 14.21 46.11 28.96
CA PRO A 43 13.24 46.65 27.99
C PRO A 43 13.73 47.54 26.80
N GLU A 44 12.72 47.97 26.02
CA GLU A 44 12.58 49.21 25.21
C GLU A 44 12.99 49.33 23.71
N LYS A 45 11.93 49.62 22.93
CA LYS A 45 11.78 50.58 21.79
C LYS A 45 12.47 50.33 20.45
N THR A 46 11.68 50.12 19.39
CA THR A 46 11.25 51.18 18.45
C THR A 46 10.37 50.63 17.30
N SER A 47 9.47 51.49 16.83
CA SER A 47 8.46 51.29 15.79
C SER A 47 9.00 50.87 14.41
N LYS A 48 8.23 50.08 13.64
CA LYS A 48 7.60 50.54 12.38
C LYS A 48 6.75 49.46 11.70
N SER A 49 5.69 49.95 11.07
CA SER A 49 4.63 49.28 10.31
C SER A 49 5.13 48.26 9.27
N GLN A 50 4.85 46.97 9.50
CA GLN A 50 4.69 45.92 8.47
C GLN A 50 3.69 44.83 8.93
N SER A 51 2.43 45.20 9.22
CA SER A 51 1.46 44.28 9.84
C SER A 51 0.36 43.72 8.94
N LYS A 52 0.32 44.03 7.63
CA LYS A 52 -0.75 43.49 6.74
C LYS A 52 -0.34 42.33 5.84
N ARG A 53 0.96 42.10 5.58
CA ARG A 53 1.43 40.97 4.74
C ARG A 53 1.94 39.75 5.52
N ARG A 54 2.06 39.85 6.86
CA ARG A 54 2.58 38.78 7.74
C ARG A 54 1.48 37.85 8.30
N LYS A 55 0.23 38.31 8.37
CA LYS A 55 -0.91 37.55 8.94
C LYS A 55 -1.42 36.41 8.05
N SER A 56 -1.49 36.60 6.72
CA SER A 56 -1.95 35.53 5.80
C SER A 56 -0.98 34.34 5.76
N ARG A 57 0.34 34.59 5.84
CA ARG A 57 1.35 33.54 5.99
C ARG A 57 1.19 32.74 7.29
N SER A 58 0.63 33.33 8.35
CA SER A 58 0.37 32.62 9.61
C SER A 58 -0.85 31.69 9.50
N ALA A 59 -1.96 32.17 8.92
CA ALA A 59 -3.15 31.36 8.71
C ALA A 59 -2.90 30.20 7.73
N LEU A 60 -2.21 30.45 6.61
CA LEU A 60 -1.87 29.42 5.63
C LEU A 60 -0.88 28.39 6.20
N ARG A 61 0.10 28.82 7.00
CA ARG A 61 1.00 27.88 7.71
C ARG A 61 0.27 27.05 8.75
N ARG A 62 -0.68 27.63 9.49
CA ARG A 62 -1.52 26.88 10.44
C ARG A 62 -2.38 25.87 9.71
N PHE A 63 -3.04 26.27 8.63
CA PHE A 63 -3.82 25.38 7.77
C PHE A 63 -2.96 24.24 7.20
N MET A 64 -1.80 24.55 6.61
CA MET A 64 -0.85 23.54 6.13
C MET A 64 -0.39 22.61 7.24
N SER A 65 -0.10 23.13 8.43
CA SER A 65 0.26 22.31 9.59
C SER A 65 -0.88 21.38 10.02
N THR A 66 -2.13 21.85 10.01
CA THR A 66 -3.30 21.03 10.30
C THR A 66 -3.53 19.95 9.22
N CYS A 67 -3.37 20.27 7.94
CA CYS A 67 -3.46 19.32 6.84
C CYS A 67 -2.35 18.25 6.87
N LEU A 68 -1.13 18.62 7.29
CA LEU A 68 -0.04 17.67 7.47
C LEU A 68 -0.27 16.76 8.68
N LYS A 69 -0.93 17.26 9.74
CA LYS A 69 -1.31 16.45 10.91
C LYS A 69 -2.49 15.51 10.61
N HIS A 70 -3.46 15.99 9.84
CA HIS A 70 -4.65 15.27 9.45
C HIS A 70 -4.72 15.18 7.93
N THR A 71 -4.03 14.18 7.38
CA THR A 71 -3.88 13.94 5.94
C THR A 71 -5.22 13.74 5.23
N TRP A 72 -6.27 13.31 5.94
CA TRP A 72 -7.64 13.19 5.42
C TRP A 72 -8.33 14.55 5.16
N LEU A 73 -7.86 15.66 5.73
CA LEU A 73 -8.51 16.97 5.57
C LEU A 73 -8.45 17.50 4.14
N LEU A 74 -7.34 17.28 3.43
CA LEU A 74 -7.19 17.77 2.05
C LEU A 74 -8.15 17.07 1.09
N PRO A 75 -8.17 15.72 1.02
CA PRO A 75 -9.20 15.00 0.26
C PRO A 75 -10.62 15.36 0.69
N LEU A 76 -10.89 15.49 1.99
CA LEU A 76 -12.21 15.87 2.49
C LEU A 76 -12.63 17.25 1.96
N LEU A 77 -11.75 18.25 2.03
CA LEU A 77 -12.05 19.60 1.55
C LEU A 77 -12.34 19.59 0.04
N MET A 78 -11.58 18.82 -0.73
CA MET A 78 -11.87 18.62 -2.16
C MET A 78 -13.25 17.98 -2.37
N LEU A 79 -13.58 16.93 -1.61
CA LEU A 79 -14.91 16.29 -1.70
C LEU A 79 -16.04 17.24 -1.35
N VAL A 80 -15.91 18.00 -0.26
CA VAL A 80 -16.94 18.96 0.16
C VAL A 80 -17.17 20.01 -0.92
N VAL A 81 -16.10 20.54 -1.53
CA VAL A 81 -16.22 21.50 -2.65
C VAL A 81 -16.91 20.87 -3.86
N LEU A 82 -16.51 19.67 -4.27
CA LEU A 82 -17.08 18.98 -5.43
C LEU A 82 -18.57 18.62 -5.21
N LEU A 83 -18.92 18.14 -4.01
CA LEU A 83 -20.30 17.84 -3.64
C LEU A 83 -21.16 19.10 -3.50
N ALA A 84 -20.59 20.20 -2.99
CA ALA A 84 -21.29 21.49 -2.96
C ALA A 84 -21.58 22.01 -4.37
N LEU A 85 -20.63 21.89 -5.31
CA LEU A 85 -20.82 22.23 -6.72
C LEU A 85 -21.94 21.40 -7.37
N TYR A 86 -22.07 20.13 -6.98
CA TYR A 86 -23.21 19.30 -7.39
C TYR A 86 -24.53 19.78 -6.76
N ALA A 87 -24.52 20.06 -5.45
CA ALA A 87 -25.72 20.46 -4.71
C ALA A 87 -26.34 21.79 -5.17
N ILE A 88 -25.54 22.70 -5.75
CA ILE A 88 -26.04 23.96 -6.33
C ILE A 88 -26.98 23.70 -7.53
N ASN A 89 -26.71 22.67 -8.33
CA ASN A 89 -27.54 22.28 -9.47
C ASN A 89 -27.54 20.76 -9.61
N PRO A 90 -28.41 20.03 -8.88
CA PRO A 90 -28.42 18.57 -8.85
C PRO A 90 -29.18 18.00 -10.06
N THR A 91 -28.74 18.36 -11.26
CA THR A 91 -29.33 17.88 -12.52
C THR A 91 -28.29 17.16 -13.36
N THR A 92 -28.76 16.37 -14.33
CA THR A 92 -27.91 15.67 -15.31
C THR A 92 -27.08 16.62 -16.19
N SER A 93 -27.43 17.91 -16.21
CA SER A 93 -26.69 18.96 -16.90
C SER A 93 -25.41 19.38 -16.18
N ASN A 94 -25.29 19.08 -14.87
CA ASN A 94 -24.13 19.43 -14.08
C ASN A 94 -22.92 18.56 -14.47
N PRO A 95 -21.74 19.13 -14.75
CA PRO A 95 -20.52 18.36 -15.00
C PRO A 95 -20.16 17.38 -13.88
N MET A 96 -20.54 17.66 -12.63
CA MET A 96 -20.31 16.76 -11.49
C MET A 96 -21.23 15.54 -11.48
N HIS A 97 -22.35 15.56 -12.22
CA HIS A 97 -23.24 14.41 -12.31
C HIS A 97 -22.52 13.19 -12.88
N SER A 98 -21.68 13.37 -13.92
CA SER A 98 -20.90 12.26 -14.48
C SER A 98 -19.75 11.78 -13.62
N ALA A 99 -19.38 12.57 -12.60
CA ALA A 99 -18.36 12.22 -11.64
C ALA A 99 -18.93 11.34 -10.50
N ILE A 100 -20.19 11.58 -10.12
CA ILE A 100 -20.87 10.88 -9.03
C ILE A 100 -21.61 9.64 -9.54
N PHE A 101 -22.26 9.73 -10.70
CA PHE A 101 -23.10 8.67 -11.26
C PHE A 101 -22.51 8.09 -12.55
N LEU A 102 -22.83 6.81 -12.80
CA LEU A 102 -22.45 6.15 -14.05
C LEU A 102 -23.00 6.90 -15.26
N SER A 103 -22.13 7.14 -16.23
CA SER A 103 -22.49 7.79 -17.50
C SER A 103 -22.85 6.78 -18.58
N TYR A 104 -23.58 7.24 -19.61
CA TYR A 104 -23.94 6.48 -20.81
C TYR A 104 -24.92 5.29 -20.60
N PRO A 105 -26.08 5.50 -19.94
CA PRO A 105 -27.10 4.46 -19.87
C PRO A 105 -27.63 4.13 -21.28
N GLN A 106 -27.82 2.84 -21.53
CA GLN A 106 -28.39 2.27 -22.75
C GLN A 106 -29.68 1.52 -22.39
N PRO A 107 -30.64 1.42 -23.33
CA PRO A 107 -31.85 0.66 -23.10
C PRO A 107 -31.53 -0.81 -22.78
N PRO A 108 -32.30 -1.47 -21.90
CA PRO A 108 -32.13 -2.90 -21.64
C PRO A 108 -32.24 -3.72 -22.93
N LYS A 109 -31.42 -4.78 -23.04
CA LYS A 109 -31.43 -5.68 -24.21
C LYS A 109 -32.70 -6.53 -24.30
N THR A 110 -33.34 -6.77 -23.15
CA THR A 110 -34.58 -7.55 -23.04
C THR A 110 -35.61 -6.79 -22.21
N PRO A 111 -36.92 -6.93 -22.48
CA PRO A 111 -37.96 -6.35 -21.63
C PRO A 111 -37.82 -6.83 -20.18
N GLY A 112 -37.66 -5.91 -19.23
CA GLY A 112 -37.43 -6.22 -17.81
C GLY A 112 -35.97 -6.58 -17.45
N GLY A 113 -35.04 -6.53 -18.41
CA GLY A 113 -33.62 -6.75 -18.18
C GLY A 113 -32.91 -5.57 -17.47
N PRO A 114 -31.67 -5.78 -16.99
CA PRO A 114 -30.91 -4.73 -16.33
C PRO A 114 -30.54 -3.59 -17.29
N VAL A 115 -30.39 -2.37 -16.75
CA VAL A 115 -29.88 -1.22 -17.51
C VAL A 115 -28.42 -1.46 -17.88
N MET A 116 -28.13 -1.33 -19.17
CA MET A 116 -26.80 -1.47 -19.72
C MET A 116 -26.11 -0.11 -19.80
N TYR A 117 -24.78 -0.11 -19.79
CA TYR A 117 -23.98 1.10 -19.86
C TYR A 117 -22.88 0.94 -20.90
N GLY A 118 -22.77 1.94 -21.78
CA GLY A 118 -21.64 2.07 -22.70
C GLY A 118 -20.42 2.70 -22.01
N LYS A 119 -19.43 3.11 -22.80
CA LYS A 119 -18.22 3.80 -22.31
C LYS A 119 -18.00 5.15 -22.99
N GLY A 120 -17.30 6.05 -22.31
CA GLY A 120 -16.87 7.32 -22.90
C GLY A 120 -16.03 8.20 -21.98
N PRO A 121 -15.62 9.40 -22.44
CA PRO A 121 -14.69 10.26 -21.69
C PRO A 121 -15.21 10.70 -20.33
N LYS A 122 -16.53 10.75 -20.12
CA LYS A 122 -17.13 11.06 -18.82
C LYS A 122 -16.75 10.06 -17.73
N ASP A 123 -16.39 8.83 -18.10
CA ASP A 123 -15.94 7.82 -17.14
C ASP A 123 -14.59 8.20 -16.48
N ILE A 124 -13.77 9.05 -17.11
CA ILE A 124 -12.56 9.62 -16.48
C ILE A 124 -12.93 10.55 -15.32
N THR A 125 -14.03 11.29 -15.44
CA THR A 125 -14.51 12.16 -14.35
C THR A 125 -15.01 11.35 -13.16
N PHE A 126 -15.66 10.22 -13.42
CA PHE A 126 -16.05 9.24 -12.40
C PHE A 126 -14.82 8.69 -11.68
N VAL A 127 -13.84 8.19 -12.45
CA VAL A 127 -12.60 7.64 -11.88
C VAL A 127 -11.87 8.67 -11.03
N SER A 128 -11.75 9.90 -11.53
CA SER A 128 -11.05 10.99 -10.82
C SER A 128 -11.74 11.36 -9.51
N PHE A 129 -13.07 11.45 -9.51
CA PHE A 129 -13.84 11.74 -8.29
C PHE A 129 -13.70 10.62 -7.26
N TYR A 130 -13.86 9.36 -7.68
CA TYR A 130 -13.72 8.24 -6.76
C TYR A 130 -12.28 8.00 -6.30
N THR A 131 -11.27 8.41 -7.06
CA THR A 131 -9.88 8.47 -6.56
C THR A 131 -9.74 9.42 -5.37
N ILE A 132 -10.42 10.57 -5.38
CA ILE A 132 -10.46 11.50 -4.23
C ILE A 132 -11.25 10.89 -3.07
N VAL A 133 -12.41 10.27 -3.35
CA VAL A 133 -13.22 9.58 -2.33
C VAL A 133 -12.41 8.50 -1.63
N LEU A 134 -11.68 7.67 -2.39
CA LEU A 134 -10.83 6.61 -1.85
C LEU A 134 -9.63 7.17 -1.08
N SER A 135 -9.05 8.28 -1.54
CA SER A 135 -7.97 8.97 -0.82
C SER A 135 -8.43 9.48 0.54
N PHE A 136 -9.61 10.11 0.61
CA PHE A 136 -10.23 10.51 1.87
C PHE A 136 -10.50 9.29 2.76
N THR A 137 -11.17 8.28 2.20
CA THR A 137 -11.60 7.08 2.93
C THR A 137 -10.40 6.36 3.53
N ARG A 138 -9.31 6.20 2.77
CA ARG A 138 -8.04 5.63 3.22
C ARG A 138 -7.49 6.36 4.44
N GLU A 139 -7.24 7.67 4.30
CA GLU A 139 -6.63 8.46 5.36
C GLU A 139 -7.53 8.55 6.60
N PHE A 140 -8.84 8.65 6.41
CA PHE A 140 -9.81 8.71 7.49
C PHE A 140 -9.85 7.38 8.25
N ILE A 141 -9.95 6.25 7.55
CA ILE A 141 -9.96 4.92 8.18
C ILE A 141 -8.65 4.65 8.91
N MET A 142 -7.50 4.92 8.27
CA MET A 142 -6.19 4.72 8.86
C MET A 142 -6.00 5.56 10.13
N GLN A 143 -6.29 6.86 10.09
CA GLN A 143 -6.06 7.74 11.24
C GLN A 143 -7.09 7.61 12.36
N ARG A 144 -8.37 7.40 12.04
CA ARG A 144 -9.47 7.49 13.01
C ARG A 144 -9.90 6.14 13.57
N PHE A 145 -9.71 5.05 12.83
CA PHE A 145 -10.11 3.70 13.27
C PHE A 145 -8.91 2.79 13.50
N ILE A 146 -8.03 2.66 12.50
CA ILE A 146 -6.94 1.68 12.58
C ILE A 146 -5.85 2.13 13.54
N ARG A 147 -5.50 3.43 13.56
CA ARG A 147 -4.47 3.95 14.47
C ARG A 147 -4.83 3.72 15.95
N PRO A 148 -6.03 4.10 16.46
CA PRO A 148 -6.42 3.77 17.82
C PRO A 148 -6.39 2.27 18.11
N MET A 149 -6.83 1.45 17.14
CA MET A 149 -6.79 -0.01 17.25
C MET A 149 -5.35 -0.53 17.37
N ALA A 150 -4.41 0.00 16.59
CA ALA A 150 -2.99 -0.39 16.67
C ALA A 150 -2.38 -0.09 18.04
N VAL A 151 -2.72 1.08 18.62
CA VAL A 151 -2.29 1.47 19.98
C VAL A 151 -2.92 0.56 21.03
N TYR A 152 -4.21 0.26 20.92
CA TYR A 152 -4.92 -0.68 21.79
C TYR A 152 -4.31 -2.09 21.73
N LEU A 153 -3.91 -2.53 20.54
CA LEU A 153 -3.21 -3.79 20.31
C LEU A 153 -1.72 -3.73 20.69
N GLY A 154 -1.23 -2.63 21.25
CA GLY A 154 0.12 -2.51 21.80
C GLY A 154 1.23 -2.48 20.74
N ILE A 155 0.92 -2.15 19.48
CA ILE A 155 1.93 -1.99 18.43
C ILE A 155 2.70 -0.70 18.71
N ARG A 156 3.97 -0.84 19.07
CA ARG A 156 4.89 0.27 19.33
C ARG A 156 5.80 0.53 18.12
N GLY A 157 6.25 1.76 17.97
CA GLY A 157 7.12 2.20 16.88
C GLY A 157 6.36 2.83 15.71
N LYS A 158 6.83 4.00 15.27
CA LYS A 158 6.19 4.81 14.22
C LYS A 158 6.11 4.08 12.88
N GLY A 159 7.22 3.47 12.45
CA GLY A 159 7.29 2.72 11.19
C GLY A 159 6.40 1.48 11.20
N LYS A 160 6.50 0.65 12.25
CA LYS A 160 5.68 -0.56 12.43
C LYS A 160 4.18 -0.23 12.45
N THR A 161 3.79 0.84 13.16
CA THR A 161 2.39 1.30 13.20
C THR A 161 1.91 1.75 11.82
N ALA A 162 2.71 2.51 11.08
CA ALA A 162 2.34 2.95 9.72
C ALA A 162 2.12 1.76 8.78
N ARG A 163 3.04 0.78 8.78
CA ARG A 163 2.91 -0.43 7.97
C ARG A 163 1.72 -1.29 8.37
N PHE A 164 1.48 -1.46 9.66
CA PHE A 164 0.28 -2.14 10.15
C PHE A 164 -0.98 -1.46 9.65
N MET A 165 -1.07 -0.13 9.75
CA MET A 165 -2.23 0.63 9.25
C MET A 165 -2.44 0.44 7.75
N GLU A 166 -1.36 0.46 6.95
CA GLU A 166 -1.41 0.21 5.50
C GLU A 166 -1.98 -1.18 5.21
N GLN A 167 -1.46 -2.23 5.85
CA GLN A 167 -1.91 -3.61 5.61
C GLN A 167 -3.35 -3.84 6.06
N VAL A 168 -3.76 -3.31 7.22
CA VAL A 168 -5.14 -3.44 7.68
C VAL A 168 -6.11 -2.72 6.75
N TYR A 169 -5.77 -1.52 6.28
CA TYR A 169 -6.62 -0.81 5.32
C TYR A 169 -6.77 -1.61 4.02
N THR A 170 -5.67 -2.13 3.48
CA THR A 170 -5.69 -2.99 2.29
C THR A 170 -6.55 -4.24 2.50
N ALA A 171 -6.46 -4.87 3.67
CA ALA A 171 -7.31 -6.02 4.02
C ALA A 171 -8.80 -5.64 4.08
N ILE A 172 -9.15 -4.51 4.68
CA ILE A 172 -10.55 -4.00 4.74
C ILE A 172 -11.07 -3.72 3.32
N TYR A 173 -10.28 -3.06 2.48
CA TYR A 173 -10.67 -2.75 1.11
C TYR A 173 -10.99 -4.02 0.32
N PHE A 174 -10.07 -4.99 0.30
CA PHE A 174 -10.29 -6.24 -0.45
C PHE A 174 -11.30 -7.18 0.19
N ALA A 175 -11.56 -7.09 1.51
CA ALA A 175 -12.67 -7.79 2.15
C ALA A 175 -14.04 -7.35 1.61
N ILE A 176 -14.15 -6.11 1.11
CA ILE A 176 -15.37 -5.56 0.52
C ILE A 176 -15.37 -5.76 -1.00
N PHE A 177 -14.30 -5.34 -1.67
CA PHE A 177 -14.21 -5.37 -3.14
C PHE A 177 -14.02 -6.77 -3.71
N GLY A 178 -13.34 -7.69 -2.99
CA GLY A 178 -13.16 -9.08 -3.43
C GLY A 178 -14.49 -9.81 -3.62
N PRO A 179 -15.36 -9.91 -2.59
CA PRO A 179 -16.68 -10.50 -2.73
C PRO A 179 -17.58 -9.75 -3.74
N PHE A 180 -17.50 -8.43 -3.80
CA PHE A 180 -18.24 -7.65 -4.79
C PHE A 180 -17.80 -7.98 -6.23
N GLY A 181 -16.50 -8.11 -6.47
CA GLY A 181 -15.95 -8.55 -7.75
C GLY A 181 -16.38 -9.95 -8.14
N LEU A 182 -16.34 -10.91 -7.19
CA LEU A 182 -16.85 -12.26 -7.41
C LEU A 182 -18.35 -12.27 -7.74
N TYR A 183 -19.15 -11.45 -7.06
CA TYR A 183 -20.57 -11.30 -7.37
C TYR A 183 -20.81 -10.73 -8.78
N VAL A 184 -20.04 -9.71 -9.17
CA VAL A 184 -20.09 -9.16 -10.55
C VAL A 184 -19.71 -10.22 -11.58
N MET A 185 -18.66 -11.01 -11.30
CA MET A 185 -18.22 -12.08 -12.19
C MET A 185 -19.24 -13.22 -12.28
N TYR A 186 -19.91 -13.56 -11.18
CA TYR A 186 -21.00 -14.55 -11.16
C TYR A 186 -22.16 -14.14 -12.08
N ARG A 187 -22.42 -12.84 -12.17
CA ARG A 187 -23.46 -12.28 -13.04
C ARG A 187 -23.03 -12.10 -14.49
N SER A 188 -21.82 -12.52 -14.85
CA SER A 188 -21.27 -12.40 -16.20
C SER A 188 -20.86 -13.75 -16.75
N ASP A 189 -20.69 -13.85 -18.06
CA ASP A 189 -20.34 -15.11 -18.74
C ASP A 189 -18.92 -15.60 -18.42
N VAL A 190 -18.10 -14.75 -17.79
CA VAL A 190 -16.74 -15.10 -17.33
C VAL A 190 -16.70 -15.78 -15.96
N TRP A 191 -17.85 -16.18 -15.40
CA TRP A 191 -17.90 -16.91 -14.12
C TRP A 191 -16.92 -18.08 -14.11
N TYR A 192 -16.27 -18.24 -12.96
CA TYR A 192 -15.19 -19.20 -12.73
C TYR A 192 -14.07 -19.20 -13.81
N PHE A 193 -13.72 -18.01 -14.30
CA PHE A 193 -12.62 -17.78 -15.25
C PHE A 193 -12.81 -18.55 -16.56
N ASN A 194 -14.04 -18.53 -17.11
CA ASN A 194 -14.31 -19.03 -18.44
C ASN A 194 -13.58 -18.16 -19.49
N THR A 195 -12.55 -18.73 -20.12
CA THR A 195 -11.67 -18.01 -21.05
C THR A 195 -12.35 -17.76 -22.39
N THR A 196 -13.18 -18.68 -22.86
CA THR A 196 -13.89 -18.55 -24.14
C THR A 196 -14.85 -17.37 -24.12
N ALA A 197 -15.56 -17.17 -23.00
CA ALA A 197 -16.43 -16.02 -22.80
C ALA A 197 -15.71 -14.66 -22.87
N MET A 198 -14.39 -14.61 -22.64
CA MET A 198 -13.61 -13.38 -22.78
C MET A 198 -13.48 -12.91 -24.23
N PHE A 199 -13.70 -13.81 -25.20
CA PHE A 199 -13.57 -13.54 -26.64
C PHE A 199 -14.90 -13.71 -27.38
N GLU A 200 -15.78 -14.57 -26.89
CA GLU A 200 -17.11 -14.79 -27.45
C GLU A 200 -17.95 -13.51 -27.37
N GLY A 201 -18.62 -13.16 -28.47
CA GLY A 201 -19.42 -11.92 -28.54
C GLY A 201 -18.60 -10.63 -28.52
N PHE A 202 -17.26 -10.69 -28.61
CA PHE A 202 -16.41 -9.49 -28.67
C PHE A 202 -16.68 -8.69 -29.95
N PRO A 203 -16.82 -7.35 -29.88
CA PRO A 203 -16.53 -6.47 -28.74
C PRO A 203 -17.66 -6.33 -27.71
N HIS A 204 -17.34 -6.50 -26.42
CA HIS A 204 -18.27 -6.27 -25.30
C HIS A 204 -18.42 -4.77 -25.02
N ARG A 205 -19.20 -4.06 -25.86
CA ARG A 205 -19.30 -2.59 -25.79
C ARG A 205 -20.12 -2.07 -24.61
N GLU A 206 -20.97 -2.91 -24.05
CA GLU A 206 -21.94 -2.57 -23.02
C GLU A 206 -21.84 -3.54 -21.86
N HIS A 207 -21.97 -3.01 -20.65
CA HIS A 207 -21.94 -3.79 -19.43
C HIS A 207 -23.10 -3.41 -18.52
N GLU A 208 -23.52 -4.34 -17.67
CA GLU A 208 -24.45 -4.04 -16.59
C GLU A 208 -23.86 -2.95 -15.66
N GLY A 209 -24.73 -2.12 -15.08
CA GLY A 209 -24.33 -1.05 -14.17
C GLY A 209 -23.38 -1.51 -13.04
N LEU A 210 -23.64 -2.66 -12.41
CA LEU A 210 -22.76 -3.19 -11.36
C LEU A 210 -21.37 -3.55 -11.88
N PHE A 211 -21.28 -4.15 -13.07
CA PHE A 211 -20.01 -4.47 -13.71
C PHE A 211 -19.24 -3.17 -13.99
N LYS A 212 -19.89 -2.19 -14.63
CA LYS A 212 -19.25 -0.92 -14.97
C LYS A 212 -18.79 -0.18 -13.70
N ALA A 213 -19.63 -0.11 -12.67
CA ALA A 213 -19.29 0.50 -11.40
C ALA A 213 -18.07 -0.17 -10.75
N TYR A 214 -18.09 -1.50 -10.63
CA TYR A 214 -16.96 -2.24 -10.07
C TYR A 214 -15.67 -1.96 -10.85
N TYR A 215 -15.72 -2.03 -12.18
CA TYR A 215 -14.56 -1.84 -13.02
C TYR A 215 -13.96 -0.43 -12.90
N LEU A 216 -14.80 0.62 -12.87
CA LEU A 216 -14.36 2.00 -12.72
C LEU A 216 -13.90 2.32 -11.29
N LEU A 217 -14.55 1.77 -10.27
CA LEU A 217 -14.11 1.90 -8.87
C LEU A 217 -12.74 1.26 -8.66
N GLN A 218 -12.49 0.10 -9.26
CA GLN A 218 -11.18 -0.53 -9.26
C GLN A 218 -10.13 0.31 -9.97
N ALA A 219 -10.46 0.86 -11.14
CA ALA A 219 -9.58 1.81 -11.81
C ALA A 219 -9.26 3.02 -10.92
N SER A 220 -10.25 3.52 -10.16
CA SER A 220 -10.09 4.63 -9.21
C SER A 220 -9.15 4.28 -8.06
N TYR A 221 -9.24 3.06 -7.53
CA TYR A 221 -8.35 2.56 -6.48
C TYR A 221 -6.92 2.40 -6.97
N TRP A 222 -6.71 1.80 -8.15
CA TRP A 222 -5.37 1.66 -8.71
C TRP A 222 -4.75 3.01 -9.10
N ALA A 223 -5.56 3.96 -9.58
CA ALA A 223 -5.12 5.34 -9.77
C ALA A 223 -4.74 6.01 -8.45
N GLN A 224 -5.55 5.82 -7.39
CA GLN A 224 -5.25 6.32 -6.05
C GLN A 224 -3.94 5.74 -5.50
N GLN A 225 -3.72 4.44 -5.64
CA GLN A 225 -2.50 3.78 -5.20
C GLN A 225 -1.27 4.24 -5.99
N ALA A 226 -1.42 4.47 -7.30
CA ALA A 226 -0.36 5.05 -8.11
C ALA A 226 0.02 6.47 -7.66
N ILE A 227 -0.96 7.30 -7.29
CA ILE A 227 -0.70 8.66 -6.75
C ILE A 227 0.08 8.56 -5.42
N VAL A 228 -0.34 7.66 -4.53
CA VAL A 228 0.36 7.41 -3.25
C VAL A 228 1.81 7.01 -3.48
N LEU A 229 2.05 6.14 -4.47
CA LEU A 229 3.39 5.68 -4.83
C LEU A 229 4.24 6.80 -5.45
N MET A 230 3.70 7.55 -6.43
CA MET A 230 4.41 8.59 -7.17
C MET A 230 4.76 9.80 -6.30
N LEU A 231 3.86 10.17 -5.39
CA LEU A 231 4.09 11.23 -4.41
C LEU A 231 4.92 10.76 -3.20
N GLN A 232 5.34 9.49 -3.18
CA GLN A 232 6.09 8.87 -2.08
C GLN A 232 5.45 9.15 -0.70
N LEU A 233 4.11 9.12 -0.64
CA LEU A 233 3.39 9.30 0.61
C LEU A 233 3.67 8.13 1.58
N GLU A 234 3.96 6.96 1.00
CA GLU A 234 4.50 5.79 1.69
C GLU A 234 6.02 5.73 1.55
N LYS A 235 6.70 5.26 2.61
CA LYS A 235 8.15 5.03 2.58
C LYS A 235 8.53 4.02 1.49
N PRO A 236 9.49 4.35 0.60
CA PRO A 236 9.96 3.43 -0.44
C PRO A 236 10.41 2.09 0.15
N ARG A 237 9.94 1.01 -0.49
CA ARG A 237 10.30 -0.37 -0.12
C ARG A 237 11.57 -0.80 -0.88
N LYS A 238 12.21 -1.89 -0.46
CA LYS A 238 13.39 -2.45 -1.17
C LYS A 238 13.08 -2.88 -2.62
N ASP A 239 11.82 -3.20 -2.91
CA ASP A 239 11.28 -3.56 -4.23
C ASP A 239 10.58 -2.38 -4.92
N PHE A 240 10.96 -1.14 -4.62
CA PHE A 240 10.28 0.06 -5.14
C PHE A 240 10.30 0.13 -6.68
N ARG A 241 11.40 -0.28 -7.33
CA ARG A 241 11.51 -0.22 -8.80
C ARG A 241 10.56 -1.21 -9.47
N GLU A 242 10.49 -2.42 -8.93
CA GLU A 242 9.59 -3.47 -9.38
C GLU A 242 8.13 -3.09 -9.13
N LEU A 243 7.85 -2.46 -7.98
CA LEU A 243 6.53 -1.93 -7.64
C LEU A 243 6.11 -0.79 -8.58
N VAL A 244 7.00 0.13 -8.96
CA VAL A 244 6.72 1.17 -9.96
C VAL A 244 6.48 0.55 -11.33
N GLY A 245 7.32 -0.39 -11.76
CA GLY A 245 7.13 -1.12 -13.01
C GLY A 245 5.78 -1.84 -13.06
N HIS A 246 5.39 -2.49 -11.97
CA HIS A 246 4.07 -3.08 -11.80
C HIS A 246 2.94 -2.08 -12.00
N HIS A 247 3.01 -0.89 -11.37
CA HIS A 247 1.96 0.12 -11.50
C HIS A 247 1.85 0.66 -12.93
N ILE A 248 2.96 0.78 -13.65
CA ILE A 248 2.93 1.15 -15.07
C ILE A 248 2.19 0.07 -15.88
N ILE A 249 2.53 -1.20 -15.67
CA ILE A 249 1.91 -2.34 -16.36
C ILE A 249 0.42 -2.44 -16.02
N THR A 250 0.04 -2.30 -14.75
CA THR A 250 -1.35 -2.45 -14.31
C THR A 250 -2.21 -1.29 -14.81
N LEU A 251 -1.76 -0.04 -14.71
CA LEU A 251 -2.49 1.10 -15.26
C LEU A 251 -2.63 1.00 -16.79
N ALA A 252 -1.60 0.50 -17.49
CA ALA A 252 -1.68 0.23 -18.91
C ALA A 252 -2.71 -0.87 -19.23
N LEU A 253 -2.71 -1.98 -18.48
CA LEU A 253 -3.71 -3.05 -18.62
C LEU A 253 -5.12 -2.53 -18.41
N ILE A 254 -5.36 -1.76 -17.34
CA ILE A 254 -6.67 -1.18 -17.02
C ILE A 254 -7.13 -0.22 -18.12
N GLY A 255 -6.26 0.72 -18.51
CA GLY A 255 -6.59 1.74 -19.51
C GLY A 255 -6.84 1.13 -20.89
N LEU A 256 -5.98 0.21 -21.34
CA LEU A 256 -6.09 -0.42 -22.66
C LEU A 256 -7.25 -1.41 -22.72
N SER A 257 -7.47 -2.22 -21.68
CA SER A 257 -8.61 -3.14 -21.67
C SER A 257 -9.95 -2.41 -21.62
N TYR A 258 -10.05 -1.29 -20.91
CA TYR A 258 -11.23 -0.43 -20.99
C TYR A 258 -11.37 0.24 -22.38
N ARG A 259 -10.29 0.79 -22.93
CA ARG A 259 -10.29 1.50 -24.23
C ARG A 259 -10.62 0.58 -25.41
N PHE A 260 -10.20 -0.68 -25.36
CA PHE A 260 -10.35 -1.65 -26.45
C PHE A 260 -11.34 -2.79 -26.16
N HIS A 261 -12.18 -2.67 -25.12
CA HIS A 261 -13.27 -3.63 -24.80
C HIS A 261 -12.82 -5.01 -24.29
N PHE A 262 -11.59 -5.15 -23.79
CA PHE A 262 -11.08 -6.37 -23.14
C PHE A 262 -11.42 -6.42 -21.63
N THR A 263 -12.54 -5.82 -21.23
CA THR A 263 -12.93 -5.64 -19.82
C THR A 263 -13.22 -6.96 -19.12
N TYR A 264 -13.66 -8.00 -19.83
CA TYR A 264 -13.89 -9.34 -19.30
C TYR A 264 -12.59 -10.01 -18.82
N MET A 265 -11.53 -9.87 -19.61
CA MET A 265 -10.18 -10.27 -19.21
C MET A 265 -9.67 -9.40 -18.06
N GLY A 266 -9.92 -8.09 -18.12
CA GLY A 266 -9.60 -7.17 -17.03
C GLY A 266 -10.29 -7.52 -15.70
N LEU A 267 -11.56 -7.94 -15.75
CA LEU A 267 -12.33 -8.37 -14.59
C LEU A 267 -11.70 -9.61 -13.94
N ALA A 268 -11.33 -10.61 -14.75
CA ALA A 268 -10.64 -11.80 -14.27
C ALA A 268 -9.30 -11.44 -13.61
N VAL A 269 -8.51 -10.56 -14.22
CA VAL A 269 -7.25 -10.08 -13.64
C VAL A 269 -7.49 -9.35 -12.32
N TYR A 270 -8.46 -8.43 -12.25
CA TYR A 270 -8.80 -7.76 -10.98
C TYR A 270 -9.13 -8.73 -9.86
N ILE A 271 -10.02 -9.69 -10.10
CA ILE A 271 -10.47 -10.63 -9.07
C ILE A 271 -9.33 -11.50 -8.56
N THR A 272 -8.50 -12.05 -9.45
CA THR A 272 -7.33 -12.84 -9.02
C THR A 272 -6.38 -12.00 -8.17
N HIS A 273 -6.19 -10.73 -8.53
CA HIS A 273 -5.29 -9.85 -7.84
C HIS A 273 -5.81 -9.48 -6.45
N ASP A 274 -7.05 -9.01 -6.37
CA ASP A 274 -7.74 -8.63 -5.12
C ASP A 274 -7.81 -9.77 -4.12
N VAL A 275 -8.23 -10.96 -4.55
CA VAL A 275 -8.35 -12.12 -3.66
C VAL A 275 -6.98 -12.45 -3.08
N SER A 276 -5.93 -12.56 -3.90
CA SER A 276 -4.59 -12.86 -3.40
C SER A 276 -4.03 -11.75 -2.49
N ASP A 277 -4.33 -10.48 -2.77
CA ASP A 277 -3.83 -9.35 -1.98
C ASP A 277 -4.55 -9.24 -0.62
N PHE A 278 -5.81 -9.66 -0.53
CA PHE A 278 -6.48 -9.85 0.75
C PHE A 278 -5.73 -10.82 1.67
N PHE A 279 -5.32 -11.98 1.15
CA PHE A 279 -4.55 -12.96 1.91
C PHE A 279 -3.15 -12.43 2.24
N LEU A 280 -2.49 -11.72 1.32
CA LEU A 280 -1.20 -11.08 1.60
C LEU A 280 -1.31 -10.07 2.75
N ALA A 281 -2.26 -9.13 2.65
CA ALA A 281 -2.45 -8.07 3.63
C ALA A 281 -2.84 -8.62 5.01
N THR A 282 -3.71 -9.62 5.04
CA THR A 282 -4.12 -10.28 6.29
C THR A 282 -2.98 -11.10 6.90
N SER A 283 -2.16 -11.79 6.09
CA SER A 283 -1.00 -12.53 6.60
C SER A 283 0.00 -11.61 7.30
N LYS A 284 0.27 -10.43 6.72
CA LYS A 284 1.13 -9.41 7.32
C LYS A 284 0.51 -8.80 8.57
N THR A 285 -0.81 -8.57 8.55
CA THR A 285 -1.55 -8.06 9.71
C THR A 285 -1.43 -9.03 10.89
N LEU A 286 -1.66 -10.33 10.66
CA LEU A 286 -1.51 -11.36 11.69
C LEU A 286 -0.08 -11.44 12.22
N ASN A 287 0.91 -11.31 11.34
CA ASN A 287 2.32 -11.24 11.72
C ASN A 287 2.61 -10.06 12.66
N TYR A 288 2.13 -8.86 12.33
CA TYR A 288 2.30 -7.68 13.20
C TYR A 288 1.63 -7.83 14.58
N LEU A 289 0.61 -8.69 14.67
CA LEU A 289 -0.10 -9.00 15.91
C LEU A 289 0.50 -10.18 16.67
N ASP A 290 1.54 -10.83 16.13
CA ASP A 290 2.14 -12.06 16.68
C ASP A 290 1.09 -13.15 16.94
N HIS A 291 0.08 -13.27 16.06
CA HIS A 291 -1.03 -14.19 16.27
C HIS A 291 -0.61 -15.65 15.98
N PHE A 292 -1.12 -16.61 16.76
CA PHE A 292 -0.71 -18.03 16.64
C PHE A 292 -1.01 -18.65 15.26
N ILE A 293 -2.05 -18.16 14.57
CA ILE A 293 -2.42 -18.63 13.22
C ILE A 293 -1.55 -18.04 12.10
N THR A 294 -0.58 -17.18 12.40
CA THR A 294 0.23 -16.51 11.37
C THR A 294 0.87 -17.50 10.41
N ALA A 295 1.45 -18.59 10.93
CA ALA A 295 2.11 -19.60 10.13
C ALA A 295 1.17 -20.38 9.20
N PRO A 296 0.07 -21.03 9.68
CA PRO A 296 -0.87 -21.70 8.79
C PRO A 296 -1.54 -20.74 7.81
N TYR A 297 -1.83 -19.50 8.23
CA TYR A 297 -2.40 -18.48 7.34
C TYR A 297 -1.41 -18.05 6.25
N PHE A 298 -0.12 -17.93 6.57
CA PHE A 298 0.93 -17.67 5.59
C PHE A 298 1.04 -18.79 4.56
N GLY A 299 0.97 -20.06 4.98
CA GLY A 299 0.91 -21.20 4.06
C GLY A 299 -0.31 -21.17 3.12
N MET A 300 -1.49 -20.85 3.65
CA MET A 300 -2.71 -20.64 2.85
C MET A 300 -2.54 -19.48 1.85
N PHE A 301 -1.94 -18.37 2.28
CA PHE A 301 -1.60 -17.25 1.42
C PHE A 301 -0.71 -17.68 0.25
N VAL A 302 0.34 -18.47 0.49
CA VAL A 302 1.23 -18.97 -0.59
C VAL A 302 0.44 -19.81 -1.61
N GLY A 303 -0.42 -20.71 -1.14
CA GLY A 303 -1.28 -21.51 -2.01
C GLY A 303 -2.22 -20.65 -2.85
N MET A 304 -2.88 -19.67 -2.22
CA MET A 304 -3.77 -18.73 -2.91
C MET A 304 -3.01 -17.86 -3.92
N TRP A 305 -1.81 -17.39 -3.58
CA TRP A 305 -0.95 -16.64 -4.49
C TRP A 305 -0.63 -17.47 -5.74
N ILE A 306 -0.20 -18.73 -5.57
CA ILE A 306 0.12 -19.60 -6.70
C ILE A 306 -1.11 -19.83 -7.59
N TYR A 307 -2.26 -20.12 -6.99
CA TYR A 307 -3.49 -20.35 -7.74
C TYR A 307 -3.95 -19.10 -8.51
N CYS A 308 -4.11 -17.97 -7.81
CA CYS A 308 -4.63 -16.74 -8.40
C CYS A 308 -3.64 -16.06 -9.34
N ARG A 309 -2.37 -15.90 -8.93
CA ARG A 309 -1.38 -15.12 -9.67
C ARG A 309 -0.66 -15.90 -10.75
N HIS A 310 -0.60 -17.23 -10.66
CA HIS A 310 0.12 -18.05 -11.63
C HIS A 310 -0.78 -19.00 -12.40
N TYR A 311 -1.51 -19.90 -11.73
CA TYR A 311 -2.34 -20.87 -12.45
C TYR A 311 -3.40 -20.18 -13.31
N LEU A 312 -4.19 -19.27 -12.73
CA LEU A 312 -5.23 -18.56 -13.48
C LEU A 312 -4.67 -17.57 -14.51
N ASN A 313 -3.58 -16.89 -14.21
CA ASN A 313 -2.94 -15.97 -15.16
C ASN A 313 -2.33 -16.74 -16.35
N LEU A 314 -1.66 -17.87 -16.11
CA LEU A 314 -1.17 -18.75 -17.18
C LEU A 314 -2.31 -19.33 -18.02
N LYS A 315 -3.46 -19.65 -17.40
CA LYS A 315 -4.68 -20.05 -18.13
C LYS A 315 -5.15 -18.93 -19.07
N ILE A 316 -5.19 -17.68 -18.61
CA ILE A 316 -5.56 -16.52 -19.44
C ILE A 316 -4.52 -16.30 -20.57
N LEU A 317 -3.23 -16.35 -20.26
CA LEU A 317 -2.16 -16.24 -21.25
C LEU A 317 -2.24 -17.32 -22.33
N TRP A 318 -2.53 -18.55 -21.93
CA TRP A 318 -2.76 -19.66 -22.85
C TRP A 318 -3.94 -19.37 -23.78
N ALA A 319 -5.06 -18.90 -23.22
CA ALA A 319 -6.24 -18.53 -24.01
C ALA A 319 -5.97 -17.35 -24.97
N VAL A 320 -5.12 -16.39 -24.60
CA VAL A 320 -4.67 -15.33 -25.52
C VAL A 320 -3.87 -15.90 -26.70
N LEU A 321 -3.17 -17.02 -26.52
CA LEU A 321 -2.43 -17.68 -27.62
C LEU A 321 -3.33 -18.58 -28.47
N THR A 322 -4.27 -19.32 -27.87
CA THR A 322 -5.06 -20.37 -28.55
C THR A 322 -6.46 -19.94 -28.97
N GLU A 323 -7.16 -19.18 -28.13
CA GLU A 323 -8.58 -18.81 -28.31
C GLU A 323 -8.75 -17.43 -28.96
N PHE A 324 -7.80 -16.50 -28.75
CA PHE A 324 -7.91 -15.12 -29.23
C PHE A 324 -8.16 -15.01 -30.74
N ARG A 325 -7.53 -15.87 -31.55
CA ARG A 325 -7.71 -15.88 -33.01
C ARG A 325 -8.92 -16.69 -33.46
N THR A 326 -9.32 -17.70 -32.68
CA THR A 326 -10.25 -18.75 -33.11
C THR A 326 -11.68 -18.48 -32.66
N VAL A 327 -11.88 -17.81 -31.51
CA VAL A 327 -13.20 -17.55 -30.93
C VAL A 327 -13.73 -16.17 -31.35
N GLY A 328 -14.62 -16.13 -32.34
CA GLY A 328 -15.22 -14.89 -32.86
C GLY A 328 -14.35 -14.13 -33.86
N PRO A 329 -14.86 -13.04 -34.48
CA PRO A 329 -14.21 -12.37 -35.61
C PRO A 329 -12.81 -11.85 -35.29
N TYR A 330 -11.82 -12.19 -36.12
CA TYR A 330 -10.43 -11.76 -35.97
C TYR A 330 -10.03 -10.84 -37.13
N GLU A 331 -10.51 -9.60 -37.04
CA GLU A 331 -10.26 -8.54 -38.02
C GLU A 331 -10.19 -7.20 -37.30
N LEU A 332 -9.51 -6.22 -37.90
CA LEU A 332 -9.49 -4.86 -37.35
C LEU A 332 -10.55 -4.02 -38.06
N ASN A 333 -11.56 -3.56 -37.35
CA ASN A 333 -12.58 -2.66 -37.88
C ASN A 333 -12.90 -1.55 -36.87
N TRP A 334 -12.60 -0.30 -37.23
CA TRP A 334 -12.79 0.86 -36.37
C TRP A 334 -14.26 1.29 -36.25
N GLU A 335 -15.06 1.08 -37.29
CA GLU A 335 -16.50 1.43 -37.29
C GLU A 335 -17.27 0.52 -36.35
N THR A 336 -17.02 -0.80 -36.43
CA THR A 336 -17.60 -1.79 -35.53
C THR A 336 -16.81 -1.92 -34.22
N GLN A 337 -15.80 -1.08 -33.99
CA GLN A 337 -14.94 -1.14 -32.81
C GLN A 337 -14.42 -2.56 -32.50
N GLN A 338 -14.22 -3.35 -33.56
CA GLN A 338 -13.67 -4.69 -33.50
C GLN A 338 -12.16 -4.55 -33.48
N TYR A 339 -11.58 -4.72 -32.30
CA TYR A 339 -10.15 -4.50 -32.07
C TYR A 339 -9.35 -5.81 -31.98
N LYS A 340 -10.00 -6.96 -32.17
CA LYS A 340 -9.36 -8.26 -32.03
C LYS A 340 -8.55 -8.59 -33.29
N CYS A 341 -7.27 -8.23 -33.27
CA CYS A 341 -6.32 -8.40 -34.38
C CYS A 341 -4.91 -8.78 -33.88
N TRP A 342 -3.97 -9.00 -34.80
CA TRP A 342 -2.60 -9.43 -34.47
C TRP A 342 -1.86 -8.46 -33.54
N ILE A 343 -2.07 -7.15 -33.74
CA ILE A 343 -1.48 -6.10 -32.91
C ILE A 343 -2.03 -6.21 -31.48
N SER A 344 -3.35 -6.28 -31.35
CA SER A 344 -4.01 -6.37 -30.03
C SER A 344 -3.62 -7.65 -29.28
N GLN A 345 -3.43 -8.76 -30.00
CA GLN A 345 -3.00 -10.02 -29.41
C GLN A 345 -1.60 -9.91 -28.82
N ILE A 346 -0.65 -9.35 -29.59
CA ILE A 346 0.74 -9.14 -29.14
C ILE A 346 0.79 -8.21 -27.93
N ILE A 347 0.09 -7.07 -27.98
CA ILE A 347 0.08 -6.10 -26.88
C ILE A 347 -0.54 -6.72 -25.62
N THR A 348 -1.70 -7.39 -25.75
CA THR A 348 -2.39 -8.02 -24.63
C THR A 348 -1.51 -9.11 -24.00
N PHE A 349 -0.93 -9.97 -24.83
CA PHE A 349 -0.01 -11.02 -24.36
C PHE A 349 1.21 -10.42 -23.68
N ALA A 350 1.87 -9.41 -24.27
CA ALA A 350 3.06 -8.80 -23.72
C ALA A 350 2.80 -8.14 -22.35
N LEU A 351 1.68 -7.44 -22.19
CA LEU A 351 1.31 -6.82 -20.91
C LEU A 351 0.99 -7.86 -19.83
N LEU A 352 0.21 -8.89 -20.17
CA LEU A 352 -0.09 -9.99 -19.23
C LEU A 352 1.15 -10.82 -18.88
N ALA A 353 2.04 -11.06 -19.84
CA ALA A 353 3.30 -11.76 -19.61
C ALA A 353 4.24 -10.92 -18.74
N SER A 354 4.27 -9.60 -18.94
CA SER A 354 5.02 -8.68 -18.07
C SER A 354 4.47 -8.69 -16.65
N LEU A 355 3.13 -8.68 -16.49
CA LEU A 355 2.48 -8.83 -15.19
C LEU A 355 2.83 -10.17 -14.53
N GLN A 356 2.83 -11.26 -15.30
CA GLN A 356 3.23 -12.59 -14.84
C GLN A 356 4.71 -12.63 -14.41
N ALA A 357 5.61 -11.97 -15.13
CA ALA A 357 7.03 -11.89 -14.78
C ALA A 357 7.24 -11.20 -13.42
N VAL A 358 6.54 -10.09 -13.17
CA VAL A 358 6.61 -9.41 -11.87
C VAL A 358 6.01 -10.28 -10.76
N ASN A 359 4.88 -10.96 -11.03
CA ASN A 359 4.30 -11.89 -10.06
C ASN A 359 5.27 -13.05 -9.72
N LEU A 360 6.04 -13.56 -10.70
CA LEU A 360 7.06 -14.61 -10.48
C LEU A 360 8.22 -14.10 -9.63
N PHE A 361 8.66 -12.85 -9.85
CA PHE A 361 9.65 -12.21 -8.98
C PHE A 361 9.19 -12.17 -7.53
N TRP A 362 7.94 -11.76 -7.27
CA TRP A 362 7.40 -11.77 -5.91
C TRP A 362 7.19 -13.18 -5.36
N LEU A 363 6.79 -14.15 -6.18
CA LEU A 363 6.73 -15.55 -5.75
C LEU A 363 8.09 -16.05 -5.27
N PHE A 364 9.16 -15.73 -6.00
CA PHE A 364 10.52 -16.08 -5.57
C PHE A 364 10.84 -15.51 -4.18
N LEU A 365 10.47 -14.25 -3.92
CA LEU A 365 10.66 -13.65 -2.59
C LEU A 365 9.81 -14.33 -1.51
N ILE A 366 8.55 -14.64 -1.82
CA ILE A 366 7.62 -15.34 -0.92
C ILE A 366 8.14 -16.74 -0.57
N LEU A 367 8.57 -17.51 -1.57
CA LEU A 367 9.13 -18.84 -1.37
C LEU A 367 10.45 -18.80 -0.61
N ARG A 368 11.29 -17.77 -0.82
CA ARG A 368 12.51 -17.56 -0.04
C ARG A 368 12.18 -17.33 1.45
N ILE A 369 11.13 -16.56 1.75
CA ILE A 369 10.66 -16.35 3.12
C ILE A 369 10.10 -17.64 3.71
N LEU A 370 9.28 -18.37 2.95
CA LEU A 370 8.72 -19.66 3.37
C LEU A 370 9.82 -20.69 3.67
N LYS A 371 10.83 -20.78 2.80
CA LYS A 371 12.03 -21.61 3.01
C LYS A 371 12.71 -21.22 4.31
N ASN A 372 13.05 -19.94 4.48
CA ASN A 372 13.71 -19.49 5.71
C ASN A 372 12.88 -19.78 6.95
N TYR A 373 11.56 -19.61 6.87
CA TYR A 373 10.65 -19.94 7.95
C TYR A 373 10.73 -21.42 8.33
N ILE A 374 10.51 -22.34 7.38
CA ILE A 374 10.50 -23.79 7.63
C ILE A 374 11.87 -24.30 8.11
N PHE A 375 12.97 -23.84 7.51
CA PHE A 375 14.30 -24.38 7.81
C PHE A 375 14.96 -23.72 9.03
N ASN A 376 14.65 -22.46 9.36
CA ASN A 376 15.24 -21.79 10.54
C ASN A 376 14.34 -21.88 11.78
N SER A 377 13.01 -22.05 11.65
CA SER A 377 12.15 -22.31 12.82
C SER A 377 12.48 -23.65 13.48
N VAL A 378 13.00 -24.62 12.72
CA VAL A 378 13.43 -25.93 13.21
C VAL A 378 14.79 -25.86 13.95
N ARG A 379 15.61 -24.82 13.70
CA ARG A 379 16.95 -24.69 14.30
C ARG A 379 16.98 -23.85 15.59
N LYS A 380 15.99 -22.99 15.84
CA LYS A 380 15.93 -22.17 17.08
C LYS A 380 15.34 -22.91 18.29
N ASP A 381 14.69 -24.07 18.12
CA ASP A 381 14.02 -24.79 19.24
C ASP A 381 14.98 -25.62 20.13
N GLU A 382 16.24 -25.84 19.71
CA GLU A 382 17.22 -26.56 20.53
C GLU A 382 18.30 -25.66 21.17
N ARG A 383 18.37 -24.36 20.81
CA ARG A 383 19.48 -23.50 21.26
C ARG A 383 19.20 -22.01 21.03
N SER A 384 18.58 -21.29 21.98
CA SER A 384 18.86 -19.86 22.30
C SER A 384 17.74 -19.21 23.15
N GLU A 385 17.87 -19.34 24.47
CA GLU A 385 17.79 -18.16 25.34
C GLU A 385 19.13 -17.41 25.14
N ASP A 386 19.14 -16.24 24.49
CA ASP A 386 20.24 -15.21 24.49
C ASP A 386 20.25 -14.30 23.24
N GLU A 387 19.12 -13.70 22.84
CA GLU A 387 19.13 -12.60 21.87
C GLU A 387 18.09 -11.52 22.24
N ASP A 388 18.26 -10.88 23.41
CA ASP A 388 17.50 -9.69 23.86
C ASP A 388 18.41 -8.45 24.02
N THR A 389 19.51 -8.36 23.28
CA THR A 389 20.48 -7.25 23.37
C THR A 389 20.96 -6.72 22.01
N GLU A 390 20.04 -6.30 21.14
CA GLU A 390 20.38 -5.41 20.01
C GLU A 390 19.29 -4.33 19.80
N GLU A 391 19.09 -3.48 20.80
CA GLU A 391 18.50 -2.14 20.62
C GLU A 391 19.28 -1.14 21.48
N GLU A 392 20.27 -0.45 20.89
CA GLU A 392 20.71 0.92 21.19
C GLU A 392 22.03 1.23 20.45
N GLU A 393 21.97 1.78 19.23
CA GLU A 393 23.02 2.68 18.75
C GLU A 393 22.41 4.03 18.36
N PRO A 394 22.77 5.14 19.03
CA PRO A 394 22.38 6.47 18.61
C PRO A 394 23.27 6.96 17.45
N GLU A 395 22.67 7.22 16.29
CA GLU A 395 23.26 7.99 15.19
C GLU A 395 23.47 9.46 15.61
N GLN A 396 24.51 9.76 16.41
CA GLN A 396 25.01 11.12 16.63
C GLN A 396 26.53 11.13 16.84
N SER A 397 27.31 10.99 15.76
CA SER A 397 28.71 11.50 15.78
C SER A 397 29.37 11.76 14.41
N SER A 398 28.77 11.39 13.26
CA SER A 398 29.50 11.45 11.98
C SER A 398 29.44 12.77 11.17
N GLN A 399 28.80 13.84 11.68
CA GLN A 399 28.77 15.15 10.98
C GLN A 399 29.68 16.24 11.57
N ALA A 400 30.35 16.01 12.70
CA ALA A 400 31.26 17.00 13.30
C ALA A 400 32.75 16.82 12.90
N ALA A 401 33.14 15.68 12.33
CA ALA A 401 34.55 15.36 12.06
C ALA A 401 35.07 15.79 10.66
N ARG A 402 34.31 16.60 9.91
CA ARG A 402 34.74 17.13 8.59
C ARG A 402 35.25 18.58 8.64
N ALA A 403 35.42 19.16 9.83
CA ALA A 403 35.82 20.56 10.00
C ALA A 403 37.12 20.79 10.81
N THR A 404 37.79 19.74 11.31
CA THR A 404 39.08 19.90 12.00
C THR A 404 40.03 18.77 11.58
N GLY A 405 40.99 19.11 10.71
CA GLY A 405 42.01 18.18 10.22
C GLY A 405 43.01 17.80 11.31
N ALA A 406 42.70 16.74 12.06
CA ALA A 406 43.62 16.07 12.96
C ALA A 406 43.55 14.56 12.72
N GLU A 407 44.67 13.97 12.33
CA GLU A 407 44.83 12.51 12.18
C GLU A 407 44.85 11.82 13.55
N VAL A 408 44.25 10.63 13.64
CA VAL A 408 44.35 9.74 14.81
C VAL A 408 44.89 8.38 14.36
N PRO A 409 45.79 7.72 15.13
CA PRO A 409 46.64 6.64 14.65
C PRO A 409 45.91 5.30 14.47
N LYS A 410 46.35 4.50 13.49
CA LYS A 410 45.96 3.10 13.28
C LYS A 410 46.39 2.24 14.47
N ILE A 411 45.45 1.58 15.13
CA ILE A 411 45.72 0.42 16.00
C ILE A 411 45.25 -0.85 15.26
N THR A 412 46.21 -1.74 15.04
CA THR A 412 46.07 -3.04 14.37
C THR A 412 45.44 -4.10 15.28
N ALA A 413 44.77 -5.06 14.63
CA ALA A 413 44.10 -6.22 15.20
C ALA A 413 44.94 -7.06 16.19
N ARG A 414 44.29 -7.61 17.23
CA ARG A 414 44.82 -8.69 18.06
C ARG A 414 43.78 -9.81 18.24
N ALA A 415 44.28 -11.04 18.13
CA ALA A 415 43.59 -12.33 18.13
C ALA A 415 43.03 -12.75 19.52
N PRO A 416 42.19 -13.81 19.62
CA PRO A 416 41.32 -14.08 20.76
C PRO A 416 42.01 -14.90 21.86
N GLY A 417 41.69 -14.61 23.12
CA GLY A 417 42.05 -15.46 24.24
C GLY A 417 41.86 -14.83 25.62
N LYS A 418 40.95 -15.44 26.39
CA LYS A 418 40.90 -15.57 27.86
C LYS A 418 40.34 -14.44 28.75
N ASP A 419 39.36 -14.92 29.54
CA ASP A 419 39.06 -14.69 30.95
C ASP A 419 38.12 -13.54 31.39
N ASN A 420 37.01 -13.99 31.99
CA ASN A 420 35.98 -13.25 32.71
C ASN A 420 36.57 -12.37 33.82
N GLN A 421 36.33 -11.06 33.78
CA GLN A 421 36.37 -10.19 34.97
C GLN A 421 35.23 -9.17 34.91
N ALA A 422 34.51 -9.03 36.02
CA ALA A 422 33.47 -8.03 36.23
C ALA A 422 34.07 -6.60 36.29
N PRO A 423 33.32 -5.55 35.88
CA PRO A 423 33.86 -4.20 35.81
C PRO A 423 34.15 -3.59 37.19
N GLN A 424 35.38 -3.12 37.41
CA GLN A 424 35.78 -2.32 38.58
C GLN A 424 35.43 -0.84 38.37
N VAL A 425 34.79 -0.22 39.37
CA VAL A 425 34.53 1.22 39.39
C VAL A 425 35.80 1.96 39.80
N LEU A 426 36.30 2.85 38.93
CA LEU A 426 37.44 3.72 39.18
C LEU A 426 36.96 5.12 39.59
N VAL A 427 37.59 5.72 40.60
CA VAL A 427 37.40 7.14 40.94
C VAL A 427 38.76 7.82 40.82
N ASN A 428 38.86 8.86 39.97
CA ASN A 428 40.10 9.57 39.66
C ASN A 428 41.28 8.66 39.23
N GLY A 429 40.98 7.61 38.47
CA GLY A 429 42.00 6.74 37.87
C GLY A 429 42.66 5.74 38.83
N GLN A 430 42.14 5.55 40.04
CA GLN A 430 42.60 4.50 40.95
C GLN A 430 41.42 3.60 41.39
N PRO A 431 41.63 2.27 41.51
CA PRO A 431 40.61 1.33 41.97
C PRO A 431 40.34 1.50 43.48
N LEU A 432 39.06 1.55 43.84
CA LEU A 432 38.61 1.64 45.23
C LEU A 432 38.97 0.35 45.99
N PRO A 433 39.65 0.42 47.16
CA PRO A 433 39.92 -0.77 47.95
C PRO A 433 38.63 -1.31 48.58
N GLU A 434 38.36 -2.58 48.32
CA GLU A 434 37.23 -3.33 48.87
C GLU A 434 37.38 -3.46 50.39
N LYS A 435 36.45 -2.87 51.16
CA LYS A 435 36.44 -3.00 52.63
C LYS A 435 36.11 -4.45 53.00
N SER A 436 37.14 -5.21 53.36
CA SER A 436 36.98 -6.43 54.15
C SER A 436 36.65 -6.06 55.62
N GLY A 437 35.61 -6.66 56.19
CA GLY A 437 35.46 -6.71 57.65
C GLY A 437 34.05 -6.79 58.22
N ARG A 438 33.63 -8.02 58.54
CA ARG A 438 32.95 -8.50 59.79
C ARG A 438 31.70 -7.73 60.25
N ARG A 439 30.55 -8.37 60.44
CA ARG A 439 30.29 -9.49 61.38
C ARG A 439 29.04 -10.25 60.99
#